data_AF-A0A538H362-F1
#
_entry.id   AF-A0A538H362-F1
#
_cell.length_a   1.000
_cell.length_b   1.000
_cell.length_c   1.000
_cell.angle_alpha   90.00
_cell.angle_beta   90.00
_cell.angle_gamma   90.00
#
_symmetry.space_group_name_H-M   'P 1'
#
loop_
_entity.id
_entity.type
_entity.pdbx_description
1 polymer ?
#
loop_
_entity_poly.entity_id
_entity_poly.type
_entity_poly.pdbx_seq_one_letter_code
_entity_poly.pdbx_strand_id
1 'polypeptide(L)'
;KWYAAVAAMLGYDPSRVEVLLYQLVHLTRGGAQTKMSKRRGEVVFLDEFMDEIGVDAARWYLVSRGPDQTIDIDVDLAAEKSQKNPVYYVQYAHARIAGILRNAAGAEAAARPIGPLAREERDLVKRLAELPGVVAEATERRGPHALPTYAIRVADDFHRFYHEHRVLGSDTEAFRLGLCRATQTVIASSLDLVGVEAPERM
;
A
#
# COMPACT_ATOMS: atom_id res chain seq x y z
N LYS A 1 -20.59 22.22 -13.22
CA LYS A 1 -19.26 21.98 -13.82
C LYS A 1 -19.41 21.97 -15.34
N TRP A 2 -18.44 22.48 -16.11
CA TRP A 2 -18.57 22.72 -17.56
C TRP A 2 -18.98 21.45 -18.34
N TYR A 3 -18.41 20.30 -17.99
CA TYR A 3 -18.67 19.02 -18.66
C TYR A 3 -20.12 18.52 -18.50
N ALA A 4 -20.75 18.77 -17.35
CA ALA A 4 -22.15 18.41 -17.11
C ALA A 4 -23.09 19.26 -17.98
N ALA A 5 -22.74 20.53 -18.21
CA ALA A 5 -23.50 21.41 -19.10
C ALA A 5 -23.39 20.95 -20.56
N VAL A 6 -22.19 20.56 -21.01
CA VAL A 6 -21.97 20.00 -22.36
C VAL A 6 -22.76 18.71 -22.56
N ALA A 7 -22.74 17.80 -21.58
CA ALA A 7 -23.52 16.55 -21.64
C ALA A 7 -25.02 16.84 -21.82
N ALA A 8 -25.58 17.76 -21.01
CA ALA A 8 -26.98 18.15 -21.11
C ALA A 8 -27.33 18.79 -22.48
N MET A 9 -26.47 19.67 -23.00
CA MET A 9 -26.68 20.31 -24.32
C MET A 9 -26.72 19.30 -25.47
N LEU A 10 -25.98 18.20 -25.34
CA LEU A 10 -25.94 17.12 -26.33
C LEU A 10 -27.00 16.03 -26.08
N GLY A 11 -27.88 16.20 -25.10
CA GLY A 11 -28.95 15.24 -24.78
C GLY A 11 -28.49 14.01 -23.99
N TYR A 12 -27.29 14.04 -23.39
CA TYR A 12 -26.79 12.98 -22.52
C TYR A 12 -27.11 13.25 -21.06
N ASP A 13 -27.24 12.17 -20.27
CA ASP A 13 -27.34 12.24 -18.82
C ASP A 13 -26.01 12.77 -18.21
N PRO A 14 -26.01 13.93 -17.55
CA PRO A 14 -24.81 14.51 -16.95
C PRO A 14 -24.18 13.66 -15.85
N SER A 15 -24.96 12.79 -15.19
CA SER A 15 -24.47 11.91 -14.12
C SER A 15 -23.50 10.84 -14.62
N ARG A 16 -23.53 10.55 -15.93
CA ARG A 16 -22.64 9.58 -16.58
C ARG A 16 -21.23 10.13 -16.84
N VAL A 17 -21.00 11.43 -16.62
CA VAL A 17 -19.71 12.09 -16.87
C VAL A 17 -19.03 12.42 -15.54
N GLU A 18 -17.99 11.65 -15.23
CA GLU A 18 -17.10 11.89 -14.10
C GLU A 18 -15.72 12.35 -14.63
N VAL A 19 -15.21 13.46 -14.10
CA VAL A 19 -13.89 14.01 -14.50
C VAL A 19 -13.00 14.04 -13.27
N LEU A 20 -11.97 13.21 -13.28
CA LEU A 20 -10.92 13.15 -12.27
C LEU A 20 -9.71 13.94 -12.77
N LEU A 21 -9.34 15.01 -12.08
CA LEU A 21 -8.22 15.88 -12.45
C LEU A 21 -7.09 15.65 -11.46
N TYR A 22 -6.01 15.03 -11.93
CA TYR A 22 -4.78 14.86 -11.15
C TYR A 22 -3.85 16.07 -11.32
N GLN A 23 -3.14 16.42 -10.25
CA GLN A 23 -2.09 17.43 -10.30
C GLN A 23 -0.80 16.90 -10.97
N LEU A 24 0.12 17.82 -11.24
CA LEU A 24 1.42 17.49 -11.79
C LEU A 24 2.27 16.67 -10.80
N VAL A 25 3.14 15.84 -11.39
CA VAL A 25 4.16 15.08 -10.67
C VAL A 25 5.46 15.89 -10.64
N HIS A 26 6.13 15.91 -9.51
CA HIS A 26 7.44 16.52 -9.32
C HIS A 26 8.43 15.46 -8.86
N LEU A 27 9.57 15.38 -9.54
CA LEU A 27 10.64 14.45 -9.20
C LEU A 27 11.78 15.20 -8.50
N THR A 28 12.17 14.74 -7.32
CA THR A 28 13.28 15.28 -6.54
C THR A 28 14.43 14.27 -6.47
N ARG A 29 15.67 14.77 -6.48
CA ARG A 29 16.91 13.98 -6.30
C ARG A 29 17.84 14.75 -5.37
N GLY A 30 18.46 14.07 -4.42
CA GLY A 30 19.39 14.68 -3.45
C GLY A 30 18.79 15.85 -2.67
N GLY A 31 17.47 15.82 -2.43
CA GLY A 31 16.73 16.91 -1.76
C GLY A 31 16.50 18.17 -2.60
N ALA A 32 16.92 18.20 -3.87
CA ALA A 32 16.58 19.26 -4.80
C ALA A 32 15.49 18.79 -5.77
N GLN A 33 14.50 19.63 -6.04
CA GLN A 33 13.69 19.45 -7.24
C GLN A 33 14.65 19.47 -8.42
N THR A 34 14.58 18.46 -9.28
CA THR A 34 15.24 18.53 -10.57
C THR A 34 14.67 19.76 -11.28
N LYS A 35 15.44 20.86 -11.25
CA LYS A 35 15.04 22.08 -11.95
C LYS A 35 14.99 21.69 -13.42
N MET A 36 13.79 21.57 -13.97
CA MET A 36 13.54 21.50 -15.40
C MET A 36 14.42 22.57 -16.07
N SER A 37 15.52 22.13 -16.67
CA SER A 37 16.50 23.04 -17.25
C SER A 37 15.86 23.65 -18.50
N LYS A 38 15.43 24.90 -18.34
CA LYS A 38 15.13 25.81 -19.44
C LYS A 38 16.41 26.01 -20.27
N ARG A 39 16.72 25.07 -21.17
CA ARG A 39 17.54 25.23 -22.39
C ARG A 39 17.71 23.95 -23.24
N ARG A 40 17.23 22.80 -22.77
CA ARG A 40 16.87 21.60 -23.55
C ARG A 40 16.04 20.76 -22.59
N GLY A 41 14.71 20.75 -22.79
CA GLY A 41 13.78 20.14 -21.84
C GLY A 41 14.07 18.65 -21.70
N GLU A 42 14.62 18.27 -20.56
CA GLU A 42 14.82 16.88 -20.16
C GLU A 42 13.43 16.34 -19.81
N VAL A 43 12.76 15.77 -20.80
CA VAL A 43 11.52 15.02 -20.61
C VAL A 43 11.94 13.72 -19.94
N VAL A 44 11.41 13.45 -18.74
CA VAL A 44 11.59 12.14 -18.10
C VAL A 44 10.55 11.22 -18.70
N PHE A 45 10.99 10.19 -19.40
CA PHE A 45 10.09 9.18 -19.91
C PHE A 45 9.69 8.21 -18.81
N LEU A 46 8.47 7.68 -18.90
CA LEU A 46 7.92 6.79 -17.87
C LEU A 46 8.69 5.48 -17.78
N ASP A 47 9.16 4.94 -18.91
CA ASP A 47 10.01 3.75 -18.97
C ASP A 47 11.35 3.97 -18.27
N GLU A 48 12.04 5.08 -18.55
CA GLU A 48 13.29 5.43 -17.86
C GLU A 48 13.08 5.56 -16.34
N PHE A 49 11.98 6.20 -15.92
CA PHE A 49 11.63 6.30 -14.51
C PHE A 49 11.34 4.94 -13.86
N MET A 50 10.61 4.05 -14.56
CA MET A 50 10.31 2.71 -14.06
C MET A 50 11.55 1.81 -14.01
N ASP A 51 12.46 1.92 -14.98
CA ASP A 51 13.73 1.17 -14.99
C ASP A 51 14.61 1.55 -13.78
N GLU A 52 14.49 2.80 -13.33
CA GLU A 52 15.28 3.30 -12.22
C GLU A 52 14.74 2.91 -10.84
N ILE A 53 13.44 3.12 -10.58
CA ILE A 53 12.87 2.87 -9.24
C ILE A 53 12.11 1.54 -9.14
N GLY A 54 11.83 0.90 -10.28
CA GLY A 54 10.99 -0.29 -10.37
C GLY A 54 9.49 0.03 -10.54
N VAL A 55 8.79 -0.87 -11.21
CA VAL A 55 7.35 -0.74 -11.52
C VAL A 55 6.49 -0.62 -10.26
N ASP A 56 6.79 -1.42 -9.23
CA ASP A 56 6.06 -1.41 -7.97
C ASP A 56 6.17 -0.07 -7.24
N ALA A 57 7.37 0.49 -7.16
CA ALA A 57 7.58 1.81 -6.56
C ALA A 57 6.86 2.88 -7.38
N ALA A 58 6.96 2.86 -8.71
CA ALA A 58 6.26 3.80 -9.57
C ALA A 58 4.73 3.77 -9.34
N ARG A 59 4.12 2.59 -9.31
CA ARG A 59 2.68 2.43 -9.01
C ARG A 59 2.34 2.94 -7.62
N TRP A 60 3.12 2.55 -6.62
CA TRP A 60 2.91 2.97 -5.23
C TRP A 60 2.94 4.50 -5.08
N TYR A 61 3.96 5.17 -5.60
CA TYR A 61 4.10 6.62 -5.43
C TYR A 61 3.04 7.40 -6.22
N LEU A 62 2.72 6.98 -7.45
CA LEU A 62 1.72 7.64 -8.28
C LEU A 62 0.30 7.48 -7.71
N VAL A 63 -0.01 6.36 -7.06
CA VAL A 63 -1.33 6.12 -6.47
C VAL A 63 -1.48 6.67 -5.05
N SER A 64 -0.38 6.96 -4.34
CA SER A 64 -0.38 7.37 -2.93
C SER A 64 -0.91 8.79 -2.68
N ARG A 65 -1.35 9.51 -3.72
CA ARG A 65 -1.88 10.87 -3.62
C ARG A 65 -3.27 10.97 -4.24
N GLY A 66 -4.09 11.83 -3.62
CA GLY A 66 -5.39 12.18 -4.17
C GLY A 66 -5.27 13.04 -5.45
N PRO A 67 -6.33 13.09 -6.27
CA PRO A 67 -6.33 13.86 -7.52
C PRO A 67 -6.06 15.36 -7.31
N ASP A 68 -6.46 15.90 -6.16
CA ASP A 68 -6.30 17.31 -5.79
C ASP A 68 -4.91 17.64 -5.19
N GLN A 69 -4.04 16.65 -5.00
CA GLN A 69 -2.73 16.83 -4.38
C GLN A 69 -1.60 16.71 -5.39
N THR A 70 -0.62 17.61 -5.28
CA THR A 70 0.66 17.47 -5.98
C THR A 70 1.36 16.18 -5.56
N ILE A 71 1.99 15.52 -6.54
CA ILE A 71 2.72 14.27 -6.31
C ILE A 71 4.21 14.57 -6.33
N ASP A 72 4.82 14.69 -5.15
CA ASP A 72 6.28 14.79 -5.02
C ASP A 72 6.88 13.40 -4.81
N ILE A 73 7.77 12.98 -5.71
CA ILE A 73 8.47 11.69 -5.65
C ILE A 73 9.96 11.95 -5.47
N ASP A 74 10.49 11.52 -4.33
CA ASP A 74 11.92 11.40 -4.12
C ASP A 74 12.41 10.11 -4.78
N VAL A 75 13.13 10.26 -5.90
CA VAL A 75 13.59 9.15 -6.73
C VAL A 75 14.62 8.30 -5.99
N ASP A 76 15.47 8.94 -5.18
CA ASP A 76 16.50 8.24 -4.42
C ASP A 76 15.82 7.37 -3.35
N LEU A 77 14.85 7.92 -2.61
CA LEU A 77 14.07 7.16 -1.64
C LEU A 77 13.26 6.03 -2.29
N ALA A 78 12.67 6.28 -3.45
CA ALA A 78 11.85 5.29 -4.16
C ALA A 78 12.68 4.09 -4.64
N ALA A 79 13.96 4.30 -4.95
CA ALA A 79 14.90 3.23 -5.32
C ALA A 79 15.52 2.49 -4.11
N GLU A 80 15.42 3.05 -2.90
CA GLU A 80 16.02 2.43 -1.72
C GLU A 80 15.33 1.10 -1.34
N LYS A 81 16.15 0.08 -1.05
CA LYS A 81 15.71 -1.18 -0.43
C LYS A 81 15.83 -1.09 1.09
N SER A 82 15.12 -0.13 1.68
CA SER A 82 15.20 0.18 3.11
C SER A 82 13.81 0.38 3.72
N GLN A 83 13.71 0.32 5.05
CA GLN A 83 12.45 0.59 5.76
C GLN A 83 11.92 2.02 5.57
N LYS A 84 12.76 2.95 5.07
CA LYS A 84 12.31 4.31 4.75
C LYS A 84 11.43 4.33 3.51
N ASN A 85 11.65 3.40 2.57
CA ASN A 85 10.83 3.26 1.39
C ASN A 85 9.52 2.53 1.76
N PRO A 86 8.36 3.19 1.67
CA PRO A 86 7.10 2.62 2.14
C PRO A 86 6.67 1.37 1.37
N VAL A 87 6.97 1.27 0.06
CA VAL A 87 6.62 0.05 -0.70
C VAL A 87 7.47 -1.12 -0.24
N TYR A 88 8.78 -0.90 -0.08
CA TYR A 88 9.70 -1.92 0.42
C TYR A 88 9.32 -2.36 1.84
N TYR A 89 8.94 -1.42 2.70
CA TYR A 89 8.53 -1.70 4.07
C TYR A 89 7.32 -2.64 4.15
N VAL A 90 6.29 -2.39 3.34
CA VAL A 90 5.08 -3.22 3.30
C VAL A 90 5.36 -4.58 2.64
N GLN A 91 6.09 -4.61 1.53
CA GLN A 91 6.49 -5.85 0.87
C GLN A 91 7.36 -6.73 1.81
N TYR A 92 8.25 -6.10 2.58
CA TYR A 92 9.09 -6.80 3.55
C TYR A 92 8.26 -7.44 4.67
N ALA A 93 7.23 -6.75 5.17
CA ALA A 93 6.30 -7.32 6.14
C ALA A 93 5.61 -8.59 5.56
N HIS A 94 5.16 -8.53 4.30
CA HIS A 94 4.59 -9.70 3.61
C HIS A 94 5.59 -10.86 3.49
N ALA A 95 6.80 -10.59 3.01
CA ALA A 95 7.85 -11.59 2.84
C ALA A 95 8.30 -12.21 4.19
N ARG A 96 8.34 -11.41 5.26
CA ARG A 96 8.64 -11.87 6.62
C ARG A 96 7.58 -12.83 7.12
N ILE A 97 6.30 -12.50 6.92
CA ILE A 97 5.19 -13.39 7.29
C ILE A 97 5.28 -14.70 6.51
N ALA A 98 5.54 -14.64 5.20
CA ALA A 98 5.76 -15.84 4.39
C ALA A 98 6.90 -16.71 4.96
N GLY A 99 7.98 -16.09 5.46
CA GLY A 99 9.05 -16.77 6.17
C GLY A 99 8.59 -17.46 7.46
N ILE A 100 7.81 -16.78 8.30
CA ILE A 100 7.27 -17.35 9.54
C ILE A 100 6.39 -18.57 9.24
N LEU A 101 5.50 -18.46 8.26
CA LEU A 101 4.59 -19.54 7.87
C LEU A 101 5.33 -20.73 7.27
N ARG A 102 6.40 -20.51 6.50
CA ARG A 102 7.29 -21.59 6.03
C ARG A 102 7.98 -22.30 7.19
N ASN A 103 8.47 -21.56 8.17
CA ASN A 103 9.16 -22.10 9.35
C ASN A 103 8.21 -22.85 10.30
N ALA A 104 6.91 -22.59 10.23
CA ALA A 104 5.89 -23.29 11.02
C ALA A 104 5.67 -24.75 10.57
N ALA A 105 6.23 -25.17 9.42
CA ALA A 105 6.29 -26.56 8.96
C ALA A 105 4.96 -27.36 9.01
N GLY A 106 3.82 -26.69 8.79
CA GLY A 106 2.50 -27.34 8.81
C GLY A 106 1.77 -27.30 10.17
N ALA A 107 2.27 -26.53 11.14
CA ALA A 107 1.54 -26.23 12.36
C ALA A 107 0.13 -25.68 12.06
N GLU A 108 -0.84 -26.11 12.86
CA GLU A 108 -2.24 -25.77 12.65
C GLU A 108 -2.48 -24.29 12.98
N ALA A 109 -3.09 -23.56 12.05
CA ALA A 109 -3.50 -22.18 12.27
C ALA A 109 -4.95 -22.16 12.74
N ALA A 110 -5.21 -21.43 13.83
CA ALA A 110 -6.54 -21.28 14.41
C ALA A 110 -7.06 -19.85 14.23
N ALA A 111 -8.34 -19.71 13.89
CA ALA A 111 -8.99 -18.39 13.79
C ALA A 111 -9.42 -17.83 15.17
N ARG A 112 -9.58 -18.69 16.17
CA ARG A 112 -10.06 -18.32 17.51
C ARG A 112 -8.92 -18.36 18.52
N PRO A 113 -8.79 -17.34 19.39
CA PRO A 113 -7.79 -17.35 20.44
C PRO A 113 -8.17 -18.33 21.56
N ILE A 114 -7.15 -18.92 22.20
CA ILE A 114 -7.30 -19.73 23.41
C ILE A 114 -7.09 -18.78 24.60
N GLY A 115 -8.08 -17.91 24.86
CA GLY A 115 -8.02 -16.93 25.95
C GLY A 115 -8.11 -15.46 25.50
N PRO A 116 -7.85 -14.51 26.41
CA PRO A 116 -7.93 -13.09 26.11
C PRO A 116 -6.81 -12.65 25.16
N LEU A 117 -7.14 -11.81 24.19
CA LEU A 117 -6.15 -11.20 23.29
C LEU A 117 -5.26 -10.22 24.05
N ALA A 118 -3.95 -10.31 23.80
CA ALA A 118 -3.02 -9.24 24.13
C ALA A 118 -3.41 -7.95 23.39
N ARG A 119 -2.86 -6.82 23.84
CA ARG A 119 -3.18 -5.51 23.27
C ARG A 119 -2.84 -5.47 21.78
N GLU A 120 -1.63 -5.87 21.42
CA GLU A 120 -1.11 -5.80 20.05
C GLU A 120 -1.84 -6.78 19.12
N GLU A 121 -2.19 -7.97 19.62
CA GLU A 121 -3.04 -8.93 18.89
C GLU A 121 -4.41 -8.33 18.58
N ARG A 122 -5.04 -7.67 19.56
CA ARG A 122 -6.34 -7.02 19.41
C ARG A 122 -6.30 -5.83 18.46
N ASP A 123 -5.26 -5.02 18.55
CA ASP A 123 -5.06 -3.86 17.68
C ASP A 123 -4.87 -4.31 16.22
N LEU A 124 -4.08 -5.35 15.99
CA LEU A 124 -3.90 -5.93 14.67
C LEU A 124 -5.20 -6.55 14.13
N VAL A 125 -5.92 -7.36 14.92
CA VAL A 125 -7.23 -7.92 14.51
C VAL A 125 -8.21 -6.83 14.08
N LYS A 126 -8.30 -5.73 14.85
CA LYS A 126 -9.12 -4.58 14.49
C LYS A 126 -8.68 -3.95 13.17
N ARG A 127 -7.37 -3.71 12.99
CA ARG A 127 -6.82 -3.16 11.75
C ARG A 127 -7.16 -4.03 10.55
N LEU A 128 -7.01 -5.35 10.65
CA LEU A 128 -7.30 -6.28 9.55
C LEU A 128 -8.80 -6.27 9.19
N ALA A 129 -9.67 -6.14 10.19
CA ALA A 129 -11.12 -6.08 9.97
C ALA A 129 -11.60 -4.79 9.28
N GLU A 130 -10.76 -3.74 9.21
CA GLU A 130 -11.11 -2.48 8.54
C GLU A 130 -11.05 -2.56 7.01
N LEU A 131 -10.33 -3.53 6.42
CA LEU A 131 -10.06 -3.56 4.97
C LEU A 131 -11.33 -3.40 4.10
N PRO A 132 -12.45 -4.13 4.33
CA PRO A 132 -13.64 -3.97 3.51
C PRO A 132 -14.21 -2.54 3.52
N GLY A 133 -14.17 -1.87 4.68
CA GLY A 133 -14.61 -0.49 4.82
C GLY A 133 -13.68 0.49 4.10
N VAL A 134 -12.36 0.28 4.21
CA VAL A 134 -11.36 1.09 3.48
C VAL A 134 -11.55 0.96 1.97
N VAL A 135 -11.77 -0.25 1.46
CA VAL A 135 -12.02 -0.51 0.03
C VAL A 135 -13.32 0.14 -0.43
N ALA A 136 -14.40 0.02 0.35
CA ALA A 136 -15.68 0.64 0.02
C ALA A 136 -15.55 2.17 -0.05
N GLU A 137 -14.94 2.80 0.95
CA GLU A 137 -14.73 4.25 0.99
C GLU A 137 -13.82 4.73 -0.15
N ALA A 138 -12.72 4.01 -0.42
CA ALA A 138 -11.84 4.30 -1.55
C ALA A 138 -12.57 4.22 -2.89
N THR A 139 -13.47 3.24 -3.04
CA THR A 139 -14.30 3.06 -4.25
C THR A 139 -15.28 4.20 -4.42
N GLU A 140 -16.05 4.51 -3.37
CA GLU A 140 -17.04 5.59 -3.37
C GLU A 140 -16.42 6.94 -3.71
N ARG A 141 -15.21 7.21 -3.18
CA ARG A 141 -14.53 8.49 -3.34
C ARG A 141 -13.56 8.57 -4.51
N ARG A 142 -13.38 7.49 -5.28
CA ARG A 142 -12.30 7.37 -6.29
C ARG A 142 -10.93 7.68 -5.70
N GLY A 143 -10.69 7.23 -4.46
CA GLY A 143 -9.52 7.54 -3.67
C GLY A 143 -8.63 6.33 -3.40
N PRO A 144 -7.96 5.74 -4.42
CA PRO A 144 -7.14 4.55 -4.23
C PRO A 144 -5.92 4.79 -3.32
N HIS A 145 -5.50 6.05 -3.12
CA HIS A 145 -4.45 6.46 -2.18
C HIS A 145 -4.70 6.05 -0.73
N ALA A 146 -5.94 5.71 -0.36
CA ALA A 146 -6.27 5.15 0.94
C ALA A 146 -5.60 3.78 1.18
N LEU A 147 -5.41 2.98 0.12
CA LEU A 147 -4.89 1.62 0.22
C LEU A 147 -3.40 1.57 0.63
N PRO A 148 -2.49 2.35 0.00
CA PRO A 148 -1.10 2.44 0.46
C PRO A 148 -0.99 2.88 1.92
N THR A 149 -1.76 3.90 2.31
CA THR A 149 -1.77 4.42 3.68
C THR A 149 -2.25 3.37 4.67
N TYR A 150 -3.30 2.63 4.32
CA TYR A 150 -3.80 1.51 5.13
C TYR A 150 -2.77 0.38 5.23
N ALA A 151 -2.13 -0.01 4.13
CA ALA A 151 -1.16 -1.09 4.10
C ALA A 151 0.07 -0.81 4.97
N ILE A 152 0.57 0.45 5.02
CA ILE A 152 1.62 0.87 5.96
C ILE A 152 1.17 0.63 7.41
N ARG A 153 -0.05 1.03 7.76
CA ARG A 153 -0.59 0.86 9.12
C ARG A 153 -0.73 -0.62 9.50
N VAL A 154 -1.11 -1.48 8.55
CA VAL A 154 -1.13 -2.94 8.75
C VAL A 154 0.28 -3.46 9.04
N ALA A 155 1.28 -3.03 8.26
CA ALA A 155 2.68 -3.43 8.48
C ALA A 155 3.21 -2.94 9.84
N ASP A 156 2.88 -1.73 10.25
CA ASP A 156 3.25 -1.18 11.57
C ASP A 156 2.66 -1.98 12.73
N ASP A 157 1.35 -2.24 12.67
CA ASP A 157 0.65 -3.01 13.71
C ASP A 157 1.17 -4.46 13.74
N PHE A 158 1.52 -5.05 12.59
CA PHE A 158 2.18 -6.36 12.51
C PHE A 158 3.58 -6.36 13.13
N HIS A 159 4.43 -5.38 12.82
CA HIS A 159 5.77 -5.30 13.38
C HIS A 159 5.74 -5.13 14.90
N ARG A 160 4.81 -4.32 15.42
CA ARG A 160 4.59 -4.19 16.86
C ARG A 160 4.16 -5.51 17.48
N PHE A 161 3.17 -6.19 16.90
CA PHE A 161 2.73 -7.51 17.34
C PHE A 161 3.89 -8.52 17.36
N TYR A 162 4.66 -8.61 16.27
CA TYR A 162 5.75 -9.57 16.15
C TYR A 162 6.93 -9.28 17.10
N HIS A 163 7.15 -7.99 17.41
CA HIS A 163 8.18 -7.58 18.38
C HIS A 163 7.82 -8.01 19.80
N GLU A 164 6.57 -7.78 20.22
CA GLU A 164 6.12 -8.06 21.58
C GLU A 164 5.78 -9.54 21.82
N HIS A 165 5.30 -10.23 20.78
CA HIS A 165 4.70 -11.55 20.91
C HIS A 165 5.39 -12.58 20.02
N ARG A 166 6.13 -13.49 20.66
CA ARG A 166 6.70 -14.65 19.97
C ARG A 166 5.61 -15.50 19.33
N VAL A 167 5.72 -15.76 18.02
CA VAL A 167 4.75 -16.60 17.28
C VAL A 167 5.06 -18.09 17.49
N LEU A 168 6.19 -18.56 16.97
CA LEU A 168 6.59 -19.97 17.01
C LEU A 168 7.10 -20.38 18.39
N GLY A 169 6.64 -21.52 18.90
CA GLY A 169 6.95 -22.06 20.22
C GLY A 169 6.26 -21.31 21.38
N SER A 170 5.13 -20.66 21.11
CA SER A 170 4.33 -20.00 22.14
C SER A 170 3.06 -20.78 22.48
N ASP A 171 2.51 -20.58 23.67
CA ASP A 171 1.27 -21.25 24.10
C ASP A 171 0.06 -20.90 23.23
N THR A 172 0.12 -19.78 22.48
CA THR A 172 -0.92 -19.30 21.56
C THR A 172 -0.50 -19.38 20.09
N GLU A 173 0.49 -20.22 19.77
CA GLU A 173 1.08 -20.35 18.43
C GLU A 173 0.03 -20.49 17.33
N ALA A 174 -0.94 -21.40 17.49
CA ALA A 174 -1.96 -21.66 16.47
C ALA A 174 -2.76 -20.40 16.10
N PHE A 175 -3.18 -19.62 17.10
CA PHE A 175 -3.88 -18.37 16.87
C PHE A 175 -2.98 -17.31 16.21
N ARG A 176 -1.74 -17.19 16.68
CA ARG A 176 -0.76 -16.21 16.15
C ARG A 176 -0.38 -16.53 14.71
N LEU A 177 -0.29 -17.81 14.33
CA LEU A 177 -0.12 -18.24 12.95
C LEU A 177 -1.35 -17.88 12.10
N GLY A 178 -2.56 -18.04 12.62
CA GLY A 178 -3.79 -17.57 11.99
C GLY A 178 -3.79 -16.06 11.75
N LEU A 179 -3.34 -15.29 12.76
CA LEU A 179 -3.21 -13.83 12.66
C LEU A 179 -2.16 -13.42 11.63
N CYS A 180 -1.00 -14.09 11.60
CA CYS A 180 0.01 -13.92 10.56
C CYS A 180 -0.60 -14.17 9.16
N ARG A 181 -1.30 -15.28 8.96
CA ARG A 181 -1.91 -15.61 7.66
C ARG A 181 -2.96 -14.59 7.21
N ALA A 182 -3.80 -14.13 8.14
CA ALA A 182 -4.77 -13.06 7.86
C ALA A 182 -4.07 -11.76 7.48
N THR A 183 -3.00 -11.40 8.21
CA THR A 183 -2.17 -10.21 7.90
C THR A 183 -1.56 -10.31 6.50
N GLN A 184 -0.97 -11.48 6.16
CA GLN A 184 -0.40 -11.72 4.84
C GLN A 184 -1.44 -11.50 3.73
N THR A 185 -2.64 -12.07 3.91
CA THR A 185 -3.75 -11.96 2.95
C THR A 185 -4.19 -10.50 2.76
N VAL A 186 -4.32 -9.75 3.86
CA VAL A 186 -4.72 -8.33 3.82
C VAL A 186 -3.65 -7.47 3.14
N ILE A 187 -2.37 -7.68 3.43
CA ILE A 187 -1.28 -6.97 2.76
C ILE A 187 -1.28 -7.29 1.26
N ALA A 188 -1.34 -8.58 0.89
CA ALA A 188 -1.37 -9.00 -0.50
C ALA A 188 -2.55 -8.39 -1.26
N SER A 189 -3.74 -8.40 -0.66
CA SER A 189 -4.95 -7.81 -1.27
C SER A 189 -4.81 -6.29 -1.41
N SER A 190 -4.22 -5.61 -0.43
CA SER A 190 -4.02 -4.15 -0.48
C SER A 190 -3.02 -3.75 -1.57
N LEU A 191 -1.95 -4.53 -1.74
CA LEU A 191 -0.95 -4.33 -2.79
C LEU A 191 -1.51 -4.63 -4.19
N ASP A 192 -2.25 -5.74 -4.35
CA ASP A 192 -2.87 -6.14 -5.61
C ASP A 192 -3.86 -5.08 -6.13
N LEU A 193 -4.68 -4.50 -5.24
CA LEU A 193 -5.64 -3.44 -5.60
C LEU A 193 -4.98 -2.17 -6.15
N VAL A 194 -3.68 -1.96 -5.89
CA VAL A 194 -2.89 -0.86 -6.45
C VAL A 194 -1.86 -1.32 -7.48
N GLY A 195 -1.92 -2.59 -7.87
CA GLY A 195 -1.04 -3.20 -8.87
C GLY A 195 0.41 -3.38 -8.40
N VAL A 196 0.66 -3.46 -7.10
CA VAL A 196 1.99 -3.70 -6.54
C VAL A 196 2.15 -5.17 -6.18
N GLU A 197 3.31 -5.76 -6.46
CA GLU A 197 3.55 -7.17 -6.12
C GLU A 197 3.70 -7.39 -4.60
N ALA A 198 3.30 -8.58 -4.15
CA ALA A 198 3.44 -9.04 -2.77
C ALA A 198 4.46 -10.20 -2.70
N PRO A 199 5.78 -9.93 -2.66
CA PRO A 199 6.79 -10.96 -2.75
C PRO A 199 6.80 -11.87 -1.51
N GLU A 200 7.01 -13.17 -1.71
CA GLU A 200 7.18 -14.13 -0.60
C GLU A 200 8.60 -14.15 -0.01
N ARG A 201 9.54 -13.48 -0.70
CA ARG A 201 10.97 -13.37 -0.36
C ARG A 201 11.52 -12.03 -0.86
N MET A 202 12.29 -11.34 -0.02
CA MET A 202 12.99 -10.09 -0.32
C MET A 202 14.40 -10.10 0.25
#